data_AF-A0A6I5CF61-F1
#
_entry.id   AF-A0A6I5CF61-F1
#
_cell.length_a   1.000
_cell.length_b   1.000
_cell.length_c   1.000
_cell.angle_alpha   90.00
_cell.angle_beta   90.00
_cell.angle_gamma   90.00
#
_symmetry.space_group_name_H-M   'P 1'
#
loop_
_entity.id
_entity.type
_entity.pdbx_description
1 polymer ?
#
loop_
_entity_poly.entity_id
_entity_poly.type
_entity_poly.pdbx_seq_one_letter_code
_entity_poly.pdbx_strand_id
1 'polypeptide(L)'
;AYALGHASPEEIDELGMTAALRLAAGRALQDLPVRPDAVILDGKHDYLGAPWRVRTVIKGDRSCVAVAAASVIAKVRRDKMMAELGADHADFGFAANAGYPSPVHKAALEERGPTPYHRLSWAYLDALPRWQHLKKARIWADGSVPEIEGQLGFDF
;
A
#
# COMPACT_ATOMS: atom_id res chain seq x y z
N ALA A 1 -4.66 8.15 22.00
CA ALA A 1 -4.50 6.73 21.63
C ALA A 1 -4.16 6.63 20.16
N TYR A 2 -3.56 5.52 19.73
CA TYR A 2 -3.35 5.20 18.31
C TYR A 2 -3.52 3.70 18.11
N ALA A 3 -3.79 3.30 16.88
CA ALA A 3 -3.84 1.92 16.45
C ALA A 3 -3.29 1.82 15.02
N LEU A 4 -2.95 0.61 14.60
CA LEU A 4 -2.35 0.31 13.30
C LEU A 4 -3.21 -0.72 12.60
N GLY A 5 -3.42 -0.52 11.30
CA GLY A 5 -4.03 -1.52 10.43
C GLY A 5 -3.19 -1.67 9.17
N HIS A 6 -3.17 -2.88 8.64
CA HIS A 6 -2.43 -3.23 7.43
C HIS A 6 -3.35 -3.92 6.42
N ALA A 7 -2.95 -3.89 5.16
CA ALA A 7 -3.48 -4.76 4.12
C ALA A 7 -2.29 -5.50 3.50
N SER A 8 -2.40 -6.82 3.35
CA SER A 8 -1.32 -7.65 2.81
C SER A 8 -1.17 -7.44 1.29
N PRO A 9 -0.03 -7.84 0.69
CA PRO A 9 0.14 -7.82 -0.77
C PRO A 9 -0.97 -8.62 -1.49
N GLU A 10 -1.39 -9.75 -0.93
CA GLU A 10 -2.47 -10.58 -1.46
C GLU A 10 -3.81 -9.85 -1.41
N GLU A 11 -4.15 -9.23 -0.27
CA GLU A 11 -5.36 -8.42 -0.13
C GLU A 11 -5.33 -7.22 -1.10
N ILE A 12 -4.16 -6.63 -1.35
CA ILE A 12 -4.03 -5.55 -2.33
C ILE A 12 -4.26 -6.08 -3.73
N ASP A 13 -3.64 -7.20 -4.11
CA ASP A 13 -3.83 -7.81 -5.42
C ASP A 13 -5.30 -8.10 -5.69
N GLU A 14 -5.99 -8.69 -4.72
CA GLU A 14 -7.41 -9.06 -4.79
C GLU A 14 -8.35 -7.85 -4.80
N LEU A 15 -8.17 -6.88 -3.89
CA LEU A 15 -9.20 -5.88 -3.61
C LEU A 15 -9.09 -4.61 -4.45
N GLY A 16 -7.90 -4.23 -4.91
CA GLY A 16 -7.69 -2.85 -5.33
C GLY A 16 -6.90 -2.04 -4.30
N MET A 17 -6.22 -0.99 -4.77
CA MET A 17 -5.53 -0.06 -3.86
C MET A 17 -6.53 0.67 -2.96
N THR A 18 -7.62 1.20 -3.52
CA THR A 18 -8.63 1.95 -2.76
C THR A 18 -9.30 1.10 -1.69
N ALA A 19 -9.68 -0.13 -2.03
CA ALA A 19 -10.32 -1.04 -1.08
C ALA A 19 -9.33 -1.58 -0.03
N ALA A 20 -8.07 -1.83 -0.40
CA ALA A 20 -7.03 -2.19 0.57
C ALA A 20 -6.71 -1.04 1.54
N LEU A 21 -6.68 0.21 1.07
CA LEU A 21 -6.57 1.40 1.93
C LEU A 21 -7.75 1.50 2.89
N ARG A 22 -8.98 1.27 2.40
CA ARG A 22 -10.19 1.20 3.24
C ARG A 22 -10.07 0.11 4.30
N LEU A 23 -9.63 -1.08 3.93
CA LEU A 23 -9.47 -2.21 4.83
C LEU A 23 -8.45 -1.92 5.94
N ALA A 24 -7.26 -1.43 5.57
CA ALA A 24 -6.21 -1.07 6.53
C ALA A 24 -6.67 0.04 7.48
N ALA A 25 -7.30 1.10 6.96
CA ALA A 25 -7.82 2.17 7.78
C ALA A 25 -8.98 1.71 8.68
N GLY A 26 -9.87 0.83 8.18
CA GLY A 26 -10.95 0.22 8.94
C GLY A 26 -10.43 -0.59 10.13
N ARG A 27 -9.42 -1.43 9.91
CA ARG A 27 -8.72 -2.17 10.98
C ARG A 27 -8.15 -1.23 12.03
N ALA A 28 -7.43 -0.19 11.61
CA ALA A 28 -6.87 0.79 12.53
C ALA A 28 -7.95 1.51 13.35
N LEU A 29 -9.08 1.88 12.75
CA LEU A 29 -10.18 2.57 13.42
C LEU A 29 -10.95 1.66 14.40
N GLN A 30 -11.09 0.37 14.06
CA GLN A 30 -11.74 -0.62 14.92
C GLN A 30 -10.92 -0.95 16.17
N ASP A 31 -9.59 -0.90 16.06
CA ASP A 31 -8.66 -1.17 17.16
C ASP A 31 -8.42 0.05 18.08
N LEU A 32 -9.01 1.21 17.77
CA LEU A 32 -8.95 2.35 18.68
C LEU A 32 -9.79 2.08 19.94
N PRO A 33 -9.28 2.40 21.14
CA PRO A 33 -10.02 2.19 22.39
C PRO A 33 -11.27 3.05 22.50
N VAL A 34 -11.35 4.13 21.73
CA VAL A 34 -12.51 5.03 21.65
C VAL A 34 -12.81 5.28 20.18
N ARG A 35 -14.06 5.05 19.78
CA ARG A 35 -14.53 5.32 18.42
C ARG A 35 -14.51 6.84 18.17
N PRO A 36 -13.84 7.33 17.11
CA PRO A 36 -13.84 8.75 16.79
C PRO A 36 -15.18 9.18 16.18
N ASP A 37 -15.61 10.41 16.47
CA ASP A 37 -16.81 11.04 15.88
C ASP A 37 -16.62 11.43 14.41
N ALA A 38 -15.37 11.71 14.02
CA ALA A 38 -14.99 12.06 12.66
C ALA A 38 -13.56 11.61 12.35
N VAL A 39 -13.29 11.37 11.07
CA VAL A 39 -11.98 10.99 10.55
C VAL A 39 -11.47 12.06 9.59
N ILE A 40 -10.23 12.49 9.76
CA ILE A 40 -9.55 13.38 8.81
C ILE A 40 -8.62 12.51 7.96
N LEU A 41 -8.85 12.46 6.66
CA LEU A 41 -8.00 11.73 5.71
C LEU A 41 -7.08 12.70 4.97
N ASP A 42 -5.82 12.32 4.83
CA ASP A 42 -4.88 13.02 3.95
C ASP A 42 -5.17 12.69 2.49
N GLY A 43 -5.38 13.71 1.68
CA GLY A 43 -5.65 13.60 0.25
C GLY A 43 -7.00 14.18 -0.16
N LYS A 44 -7.40 13.86 -1.39
CA LYS A 44 -8.61 14.43 -2.02
C LYS A 44 -9.80 13.46 -2.05
N HIS A 45 -9.58 12.17 -1.80
CA HIS A 45 -10.57 11.13 -2.00
C HIS A 45 -10.98 10.50 -0.67
N ASP A 46 -12.29 10.39 -0.45
CA ASP A 46 -12.84 9.63 0.67
C ASP A 46 -12.91 8.15 0.29
N TYR A 47 -11.88 7.40 0.70
CA TYR A 47 -11.85 5.97 0.50
C TYR A 47 -12.50 5.20 1.66
N LEU A 48 -12.91 5.83 2.76
CA LEU A 48 -13.53 5.15 3.91
C LEU A 48 -15.04 5.05 3.74
N GLY A 49 -15.71 6.17 3.51
CA GLY A 49 -17.17 6.26 3.44
C GLY A 49 -17.88 5.82 4.72
N ALA A 50 -19.17 5.48 4.60
CA ALA A 50 -19.99 5.01 5.72
C ALA A 50 -19.38 3.75 6.39
N PRO A 51 -19.45 3.62 7.73
CA PRO A 51 -20.21 4.46 8.68
C PRO A 51 -19.41 5.65 9.24
N TRP A 52 -18.29 6.02 8.63
CA TRP A 52 -17.40 7.06 9.15
C TRP A 52 -17.79 8.44 8.59
N ARG A 53 -17.75 9.46 9.46
CA ARG A 53 -17.86 10.85 9.01
C ARG A 53 -16.47 11.35 8.62
N VAL A 54 -16.22 11.45 7.32
CA VAL A 54 -14.88 11.72 6.78
C VAL A 54 -14.76 13.16 6.31
N ARG A 55 -13.62 13.79 6.61
CA ARG A 55 -13.17 15.04 6.00
C ARG A 55 -11.82 14.80 5.32
N THR A 56 -11.76 15.05 4.02
CA THR A 56 -10.50 14.99 3.26
C THR A 56 -9.78 16.32 3.33
N VAL A 57 -8.45 16.27 3.48
CA VAL A 57 -7.58 17.45 3.49
C VAL A 57 -6.36 17.16 2.62
N ILE A 58 -6.21 17.91 1.52
CA ILE A 58 -5.04 17.79 0.65
C ILE A 58 -3.80 18.26 1.41
N LYS A 59 -2.78 17.40 1.52
CA LYS A 59 -1.57 17.65 2.33
C LYS A 59 -1.95 17.93 3.79
N GLY A 60 -2.82 17.08 4.32
CA GLY A 60 -3.33 17.15 5.69
C GLY A 60 -2.22 16.98 6.72
N ASP A 61 -1.20 16.20 6.40
CA ASP A 61 0.02 16.04 7.19
C ASP A 61 0.74 17.37 7.50
N ARG A 62 0.62 18.37 6.61
CA ARG A 62 1.21 19.70 6.79
C ARG A 62 0.35 20.68 7.59
N SER A 63 -0.92 20.36 7.80
CA SER A 63 -1.92 21.32 8.32
C SER A 63 -2.76 20.79 9.48
N CYS A 64 -2.67 19.49 9.79
CA CYS A 64 -3.39 18.82 10.87
C CYS A 64 -2.43 17.95 11.69
N VAL A 65 -2.28 18.28 12.99
CA VAL A 65 -1.39 17.56 13.90
C VAL A 65 -1.74 16.07 14.04
N ALA A 66 -3.03 15.72 14.01
CA ALA A 66 -3.47 14.33 14.11
C ALA A 66 -3.08 13.52 12.85
N VAL A 67 -3.22 14.12 11.67
CA VAL A 67 -2.81 13.50 10.40
C VAL A 67 -1.29 13.36 10.33
N ALA A 68 -0.55 14.39 10.76
CA ALA A 68 0.91 14.36 10.87
C ALA A 68 1.39 13.25 11.82
N ALA A 69 0.77 13.11 12.99
CA ALA A 69 1.10 12.05 13.93
C ALA A 69 0.81 10.67 13.34
N ALA A 70 -0.34 10.49 12.69
CA ALA A 70 -0.70 9.23 12.03
C ALA A 70 0.27 8.86 10.90
N SER A 71 0.69 9.83 10.08
CA SER A 71 1.62 9.59 8.97
C SER A 71 3.00 9.15 9.48
N VAL A 72 3.52 9.78 10.54
CA VAL A 72 4.79 9.39 11.17
C VAL A 72 4.69 7.98 11.77
N ILE A 73 3.63 7.69 12.53
CA ILE A 73 3.42 6.37 13.14
C ILE A 73 3.35 5.27 12.06
N ALA A 74 2.57 5.49 11.00
CA ALA A 74 2.44 4.55 9.90
C ALA A 74 3.76 4.34 9.17
N LYS A 75 4.50 5.42 8.88
CA LYS A 75 5.79 5.38 8.19
C LYS A 75 6.84 4.61 9.00
N VAL A 76 7.00 4.95 10.28
CA VAL A 76 7.97 4.28 11.17
C VAL A 76 7.64 2.79 11.29
N ARG A 77 6.36 2.43 11.45
CA ARG A 77 5.96 1.01 11.50
C ARG A 77 6.28 0.28 10.21
N ARG A 78 5.92 0.87 9.06
CA ARG A 78 6.15 0.27 7.74
C ARG A 78 7.63 0.06 7.48
N ASP A 79 8.45 1.09 7.73
CA ASP A 79 9.88 1.00 7.47
C ASP A 79 10.57 -0.03 8.37
N LYS A 80 10.15 -0.13 9.65
CA LYS A 80 10.61 -1.21 10.53
C LYS A 80 10.27 -2.59 9.97
N MET A 81 9.02 -2.79 9.52
CA MET A 81 8.60 -4.05 8.91
C MET A 81 9.42 -4.38 7.65
N MET A 82 9.67 -3.40 6.79
CA MET A 82 10.48 -3.62 5.59
C MET A 82 11.96 -3.90 5.91
N ALA A 83 12.50 -3.32 6.98
CA ALA A 83 13.84 -3.62 7.46
C ALA A 83 13.94 -5.05 8.03
N GLU A 84 12.94 -5.49 8.78
CA GLU A 84 12.83 -6.88 9.27
C GLU A 84 12.76 -7.87 8.10
N LEU A 85 11.94 -7.60 7.09
CA LEU A 85 11.87 -8.40 5.85
C LEU A 85 13.20 -8.39 5.07
N GLY A 86 13.95 -7.28 5.13
CA GLY A 86 15.24 -7.15 4.49
C GLY A 86 16.30 -8.12 5.00
N ALA A 87 16.15 -8.66 6.22
CA ALA A 87 17.07 -9.66 6.76
C ALA A 87 17.02 -10.98 5.97
N ASP A 88 15.83 -11.42 5.57
CA ASP A 88 15.61 -12.67 4.83
C ASP A 88 15.62 -12.46 3.29
N HIS A 89 15.57 -11.20 2.85
CA HIS A 89 15.50 -10.80 1.44
C HIS A 89 16.52 -9.70 1.10
N ALA A 90 17.77 -9.88 1.53
CA ALA A 90 18.82 -8.85 1.44
C ALA A 90 19.03 -8.31 0.01
N ASP A 91 18.93 -9.16 -1.01
CA ASP A 91 19.09 -8.78 -2.42
C ASP A 91 18.11 -7.68 -2.87
N PHE A 92 16.91 -7.65 -2.28
CA PHE A 92 15.85 -6.71 -2.67
C PHE A 92 16.02 -5.33 -2.03
N GLY A 93 16.92 -5.18 -1.06
CA GLY A 93 17.22 -3.89 -0.41
C GLY A 93 16.06 -3.28 0.37
N PHE A 94 15.12 -4.09 0.87
CA PHE A 94 13.89 -3.63 1.53
C PHE A 94 14.13 -2.68 2.71
N ALA A 95 15.21 -2.86 3.47
CA ALA A 95 15.56 -1.95 4.56
C ALA A 95 15.83 -0.50 4.09
N ALA A 96 16.36 -0.33 2.87
CA ALA A 96 16.72 0.98 2.32
C ALA A 96 15.61 1.58 1.45
N ASN A 97 14.90 0.76 0.67
CA ASN A 97 13.90 1.23 -0.28
C ASN A 97 12.46 1.02 0.18
N ALA A 98 12.22 0.29 1.27
CA ALA A 98 10.90 -0.03 1.79
C ALA A 98 9.90 -0.55 0.75
N GLY A 99 10.39 -1.32 -0.23
CA GLY A 99 9.60 -1.92 -1.31
C GLY A 99 9.41 -1.02 -2.53
N TYR A 100 9.92 0.22 -2.54
CA TYR A 100 9.90 1.07 -3.73
C TYR A 100 10.87 0.53 -4.81
N PRO A 101 10.59 0.79 -6.11
CA PRO A 101 11.36 0.23 -7.23
C PRO A 101 12.71 0.94 -7.42
N SER A 102 13.61 0.83 -6.44
CA SER A 102 15.00 1.26 -6.55
C SER A 102 15.78 0.41 -7.56
N PRO A 103 16.92 0.88 -8.11
CA PRO A 103 17.72 0.09 -9.05
C PRO A 103 18.12 -1.30 -8.51
N VAL A 104 18.50 -1.38 -7.23
CA VAL A 104 18.82 -2.65 -6.55
C VAL A 104 17.61 -3.58 -6.52
N HIS A 105 16.44 -3.03 -6.21
CA HIS A 105 15.20 -3.79 -6.14
C HIS A 105 14.77 -4.32 -7.52
N LYS A 106 14.84 -3.47 -8.55
CA LYS A 106 14.54 -3.86 -9.94
C LYS A 106 15.46 -4.98 -10.41
N ALA A 107 16.77 -4.85 -10.18
CA ALA A 107 17.75 -5.87 -10.55
C ALA A 107 17.49 -7.22 -9.84
N ALA A 108 17.20 -7.19 -8.53
CA ALA A 108 16.86 -8.40 -7.78
C ALA A 108 15.57 -9.07 -8.30
N LEU A 109 14.57 -8.27 -8.66
CA LEU A 109 13.32 -8.77 -9.26
C LEU A 109 13.54 -9.42 -10.63
N GLU A 110 14.39 -8.84 -11.48
CA GLU A 110 14.76 -9.42 -12.77
C GLU A 110 15.48 -10.76 -12.61
N GLU A 111 16.45 -10.82 -11.70
CA GLU A 111 17.29 -11.99 -11.49
C GLU A 111 16.57 -13.13 -10.77
N ARG A 112 15.87 -12.80 -9.67
CA ARG A 112 15.35 -13.76 -8.68
C ARG A 112 13.83 -13.92 -8.72
N GLY A 113 13.12 -13.00 -9.35
CA GLY A 113 11.66 -12.98 -9.38
C GLY A 113 11.02 -12.39 -8.12
N PRO A 114 9.68 -12.25 -8.11
CA PRO A 114 8.95 -11.69 -6.98
C PRO A 114 8.94 -12.64 -5.77
N THR A 115 8.94 -12.05 -4.57
CA THR A 115 8.73 -12.75 -3.28
C THR A 115 7.24 -12.77 -2.90
N PRO A 116 6.81 -13.48 -1.84
CA PRO A 116 5.45 -13.35 -1.32
C PRO A 116 5.05 -11.93 -0.92
N TYR A 117 6.03 -11.06 -0.63
CA TYR A 117 5.79 -9.67 -0.22
C TYR A 117 5.52 -8.71 -1.39
N HIS A 118 5.60 -9.22 -2.62
CA HIS A 118 5.39 -8.47 -3.85
C HIS A 118 3.92 -8.50 -4.28
N ARG A 119 3.45 -7.38 -4.84
CA ARG A 119 2.09 -7.24 -5.35
C ARG A 119 2.05 -7.71 -6.80
N LEU A 120 1.53 -8.90 -7.03
CA LEU A 120 1.58 -9.55 -8.33
C LEU A 120 0.56 -8.97 -9.34
N SER A 121 -0.36 -8.11 -8.88
CA SER A 121 -1.25 -7.38 -9.77
C SER A 121 -0.67 -6.04 -10.25
N TRP A 122 0.56 -5.69 -9.86
CA TRP A 122 1.14 -4.37 -10.13
C TRP A 122 1.97 -4.35 -11.41
N ALA A 123 2.04 -3.21 -12.10
CA ALA A 123 2.52 -3.17 -13.49
C ALA A 123 4.03 -3.42 -13.66
N TYR A 124 4.84 -3.42 -12.60
CA TYR A 124 6.26 -3.73 -12.74
C TYR A 124 6.50 -5.15 -13.26
N LEU A 125 5.55 -6.09 -13.06
CA LEU A 125 5.66 -7.43 -13.63
C LEU A 125 5.57 -7.45 -15.16
N ASP A 126 4.97 -6.41 -15.77
CA ASP A 126 4.96 -6.27 -17.24
C ASP A 126 6.37 -6.01 -17.80
N ALA A 127 7.23 -5.38 -16.99
CA ALA A 127 8.63 -5.14 -17.32
C ALA A 127 9.54 -6.34 -17.00
N LEU A 128 8.99 -7.47 -16.53
CA LEU A 128 9.74 -8.67 -16.13
C LEU A 128 9.32 -9.89 -16.97
N PRO A 129 9.74 -10.01 -18.25
CA PRO A 129 9.26 -11.05 -19.17
C PRO A 129 9.42 -12.49 -18.63
N ARG A 130 10.51 -12.75 -17.90
CA ARG A 130 10.78 -14.06 -17.28
C ARG A 130 9.71 -14.45 -16.24
N TRP A 131 9.14 -13.45 -15.55
CA TRP A 131 8.25 -13.62 -14.41
C TRP A 131 6.81 -13.22 -14.70
N GLN A 132 6.51 -12.79 -15.93
CA GLN A 132 5.19 -12.31 -16.33
C GLN A 132 4.08 -13.34 -16.13
N HIS A 133 4.41 -14.64 -16.21
CA HIS A 133 3.48 -15.74 -15.93
C HIS A 133 2.94 -15.77 -14.49
N LEU A 134 3.57 -15.05 -13.56
CA LEU A 134 3.10 -14.89 -12.17
C LEU A 134 2.15 -13.71 -11.99
N LYS A 135 1.93 -12.88 -13.02
CA LYS A 135 1.08 -11.70 -12.93
C LYS A 135 -0.35 -12.09 -12.65
N LYS A 136 -0.92 -11.50 -11.59
CA LYS A 136 -2.34 -11.63 -11.28
C LYS A 136 -3.13 -10.61 -12.09
N ALA A 137 -4.01 -11.08 -12.97
CA ALA A 137 -5.02 -10.23 -13.58
C ALA A 137 -6.05 -9.84 -12.51
N ARG A 138 -6.35 -8.55 -12.39
CA ARG A 138 -7.52 -8.12 -11.63
C ARG A 138 -8.75 -8.38 -12.47
N ILE A 139 -9.70 -9.10 -11.89
CA ILE A 139 -11.03 -9.30 -12.44
C ILE A 139 -11.97 -8.54 -11.50
N TRP A 140 -12.67 -7.53 -12.01
CA TRP A 140 -13.72 -6.83 -11.27
C TRP A 140 -14.87 -7.79 -10.95
N ALA A 141 -15.70 -7.42 -9.98
CA ALA A 141 -16.84 -8.25 -9.54
C ALA A 141 -17.83 -8.57 -10.68
N ASP A 142 -17.81 -7.80 -11.77
CA ASP A 142 -18.61 -8.02 -12.99
C ASP A 142 -17.89 -8.85 -14.07
N GLY A 143 -16.69 -9.37 -13.79
CA GLY A 143 -15.87 -10.14 -14.73
C GLY A 143 -15.01 -9.31 -15.67
N SER A 144 -15.07 -7.97 -15.60
CA SER A 144 -14.26 -7.09 -16.45
C SER A 144 -12.83 -6.92 -15.93
N VAL A 145 -11.89 -6.61 -16.83
CA VAL A 145 -10.52 -6.26 -16.45
C VAL A 145 -10.44 -4.72 -16.36
N PRO A 146 -9.96 -4.13 -15.24
CA PRO A 146 -9.77 -2.70 -15.15
C PRO A 146 -8.85 -2.20 -16.27
N GLU A 147 -9.26 -1.14 -16.95
CA GLU A 147 -8.33 -0.32 -17.73
C GLU A 147 -7.23 0.24 -16.80
N ILE A 148 -5.99 0.28 -17.28
CA ILE A 148 -4.84 0.76 -16.54
C ILE A 148 -4.96 2.28 -16.38
N GLU A 149 -5.73 2.75 -15.40
CA GLU A 149 -5.77 4.16 -15.04
C GLU A 149 -4.50 4.53 -14.26
N GLY A 150 -3.59 5.22 -14.96
CA GLY A 150 -2.56 6.11 -14.41
C GLY A 150 -1.84 5.60 -13.16
N GLN A 151 -0.83 4.76 -13.34
CA GLN A 151 0.20 4.60 -12.32
C GLN A 151 0.74 5.97 -11.93
N LEU A 152 0.79 6.25 -10.62
CA LEU A 152 1.66 7.27 -10.06
C LEU A 152 3.03 7.11 -10.72
N GLY A 153 3.45 8.14 -11.47
CA GLY A 153 4.51 8.09 -12.49
C GLY A 153 5.85 7.55 -12.02
N PHE A 154 5.95 6.23 -11.95
CA PHE A 154 7.18 5.49 -11.94
C PHE A 154 7.31 4.88 -13.32
N ASP A 155 8.04 5.57 -14.20
CA ASP A 155 8.49 4.99 -15.45
C ASP A 155 9.35 3.77 -15.11
N PHE A 156 8.97 2.61 -15.66
CA PHE A 156 9.72 1.37 -15.50
C PHE A 156 10.93 1.36 -16.41
#